data_AF-A0A4R6YL83-F1
#
_entry.id   AF-A0A4R6YL83-F1
#
_cell.length_a   1.000
_cell.length_b   1.000
_cell.length_c   1.000
_cell.angle_alpha   90.00
_cell.angle_beta   90.00
_cell.angle_gamma   90.00
#
_symmetry.space_group_name_H-M   'P 1'
#
loop_
_entity.id
_entity.type
_entity.pdbx_description
1 polymer ?
#
loop_
_entity_poly.entity_id
_entity_poly.type
_entity_poly.pdbx_seq_one_letter_code
_entity_poly.pdbx_strand_id
1 'polypeptide(L)' 'MATQNDLPPSPAMAGPIRSVTMEAERLAADPRVSDYDFWRSLRNVDNRIFEISARGDPIPFDMVRWRAILKQARSRRGHA' A
#
# COMPACT_ATOMS: atom_id res chain seq x y z
N MET A 1 -3.83 -43.99 18.45
CA MET A 1 -3.90 -42.52 18.55
C MET A 1 -3.04 -41.95 17.43
N ALA A 2 -3.65 -41.48 16.34
CA ALA A 2 -2.93 -40.79 15.26
C ALA A 2 -3.12 -39.29 15.48
N THR A 3 -2.05 -38.59 15.84
CA THR A 3 -2.05 -37.14 16.06
C THR A 3 -2.19 -36.47 14.70
N GLN A 4 -3.40 -36.01 14.41
CA GLN A 4 -3.73 -35.21 13.24
C GLN A 4 -3.11 -33.82 13.39
N ASN A 5 -1.86 -33.62 12.96
CA ASN A 5 -1.25 -32.28 12.78
C ASN A 5 0.04 -32.25 11.92
N ASP A 6 0.31 -33.25 11.07
CA ASP A 6 1.44 -33.21 10.12
C ASP A 6 0.99 -32.89 8.69
N LEU A 7 0.24 -31.80 8.51
CA LEU A 7 0.01 -31.28 7.16
C LEU A 7 1.00 -30.13 6.88
N PRO A 8 1.91 -30.26 5.91
CA PRO A 8 2.73 -29.13 5.49
C PRO A 8 1.82 -28.01 4.96
N PRO A 9 2.17 -26.73 5.15
CA PRO A 9 1.38 -25.63 4.61
C PRO A 9 1.28 -25.78 3.08
N SER A 10 0.05 -25.87 2.58
CA SER A 10 -0.25 -25.99 1.15
C SER A 10 0.28 -24.76 0.38
N PRO A 11 1.08 -24.92 -0.70
CA PRO A 11 1.83 -23.83 -1.32
C PRO A 11 1.01 -22.94 -2.29
N ALA A 12 -0.32 -22.95 -2.24
CA ALA A 12 -1.15 -22.42 -3.32
C ALA A 12 -2.19 -21.32 -2.94
N MET A 13 -2.26 -20.83 -1.70
CA MET A 13 -3.33 -19.91 -1.27
C MET A 13 -2.86 -18.71 -0.43
N ALA A 14 -1.71 -18.12 -0.76
CA ALA A 14 -1.31 -16.83 -0.21
C ALA A 14 -0.57 -16.01 -1.27
N GLY A 15 -1.31 -15.29 -2.12
CA GLY A 15 -0.72 -14.14 -2.81
C GLY A 15 -0.12 -13.21 -1.75
N PRO A 16 1.05 -12.59 -1.97
CA PRO A 16 1.76 -11.91 -0.91
C PRO A 16 0.90 -10.74 -0.44
N ILE A 17 0.47 -10.74 0.83
CA ILE A 17 0.07 -9.49 1.49
C ILE A 17 1.33 -8.65 1.55
N ARG A 18 1.58 -7.87 0.50
CA ARG A 18 2.78 -7.06 0.41
C ARG A 18 2.62 -5.92 1.41
N SER A 19 3.54 -5.89 2.38
CA SER A 19 3.55 -4.88 3.42
C SER A 19 3.67 -3.47 2.81
N VAL A 20 3.14 -2.47 3.50
CA VAL A 20 3.27 -1.06 3.11
C VAL A 20 4.73 -0.69 2.88
N THR A 21 5.61 -1.17 3.76
CA THR A 21 7.06 -0.96 3.71
C THR A 21 7.68 -1.49 2.42
N MET A 22 7.38 -2.74 2.05
CA MET A 22 7.96 -3.35 0.84
C MET A 22 7.50 -2.66 -0.44
N GLU A 23 6.21 -2.31 -0.54
CA GLU A 23 5.72 -1.59 -1.72
C GLU A 23 6.28 -0.16 -1.80
N ALA A 24 6.42 0.51 -0.66
CA ALA A 24 7.00 1.85 -0.62
C ALA A 24 8.47 1.85 -1.04
N GLU A 25 9.24 0.84 -0.63
CA GLU A 25 10.64 0.66 -1.06
C GLU A 25 10.74 0.36 -2.56
N ARG A 26 9.89 -0.55 -3.06
CA ARG A 26 9.83 -0.87 -4.49
C ARG A 26 9.54 0.36 -5.34
N LEU A 27 8.56 1.18 -4.92
CA LEU A 27 8.22 2.42 -5.61
C LEU A 27 9.32 3.47 -5.50
N ALA A 28 9.89 3.65 -4.31
CA ALA A 28 10.98 4.61 -4.10
C ALA A 28 12.20 4.28 -4.97
N ALA A 29 12.50 2.99 -5.18
CA ALA A 29 13.60 2.54 -6.01
C ALA A 29 13.31 2.56 -7.53
N ASP A 30 12.06 2.76 -7.97
CA ASP A 30 11.70 2.71 -9.39
C ASP A 30 12.07 4.04 -10.10
N PRO A 31 13.07 4.04 -11.01
CA PRO A 31 13.51 5.26 -11.69
C PRO A 31 12.49 5.76 -12.72
N ARG A 32 11.47 4.96 -13.08
CA ARG A 32 10.41 5.37 -14.02
C ARG A 32 9.38 6.29 -13.37
N VAL A 33 9.33 6.31 -12.04
CA VAL A 33 8.40 7.15 -11.28
C VAL A 33 9.16 8.38 -10.82
N SER A 34 8.69 9.55 -11.25
CA SER A 34 9.27 10.84 -10.84
C SER A 34 8.68 11.31 -9.50
N ASP A 35 9.35 12.28 -8.87
CA ASP A 35 8.81 12.91 -7.63
C ASP A 35 7.49 13.66 -7.90
N TYR A 36 7.31 14.14 -9.14
CA TYR A 36 6.04 14.71 -9.58
C TYR A 36 4.91 13.67 -9.56
N ASP A 37 5.18 12.44 -10.01
CA ASP A 37 4.20 11.36 -10.01
C ASP A 37 3.79 10.98 -8.58
N PHE A 38 4.74 10.96 -7.63
CA PHE A 38 4.46 10.76 -6.21
C PHE A 38 3.55 11.86 -5.66
N TRP A 39 3.92 13.12 -5.90
CA TRP A 39 3.13 14.26 -5.44
C TRP A 39 1.72 14.25 -6.03
N ARG A 40 1.61 14.03 -7.34
CA ARG A 40 0.34 14.04 -8.06
C ARG A 40 -0.58 12.91 -7.59
N SER A 41 -0.03 11.72 -7.40
CA SER A 41 -0.76 10.53 -6.94
C SER A 41 -1.22 10.67 -5.50
N LEU A 42 -0.35 11.16 -4.60
CA LEU A 42 -0.71 11.40 -3.20
C LEU A 42 -1.87 12.38 -3.09
N ARG A 43 -1.82 13.48 -3.87
CA ARG A 43 -2.89 14.48 -3.90
C ARG A 43 -4.21 13.92 -4.42
N ASN A 44 -4.17 13.04 -5.42
CA ASN A 44 -5.38 12.37 -5.92
C ASN A 44 -6.01 11.47 -4.85
N VAL A 45 -5.19 10.69 -4.13
CA VAL A 45 -5.68 9.83 -3.05
C VAL A 45 -6.29 10.66 -1.92
N ASP A 46 -5.61 11.72 -1.48
CA ASP A 46 -6.12 12.61 -0.43
C ASP A 46 -7.45 13.28 -0.83
N ASN A 47 -7.55 13.80 -2.06
CA ASN A 47 -8.78 14.40 -2.56
C ASN A 47 -9.93 13.39 -2.58
N ARG A 48 -9.68 12.17 -3.05
CA ARG A 48 -10.73 11.16 -3.13
C ARG A 48 -11.17 10.67 -1.74
N ILE A 49 -10.24 10.54 -0.79
CA ILE A 49 -10.58 10.26 0.61
C ILE A 49 -11.45 11.39 1.18
N PHE A 50 -11.10 12.65 0.90
CA PHE A 50 -11.88 13.80 1.33
C PHE A 50 -13.29 13.78 0.76
N GLU A 51 -13.47 13.52 -0.54
CA GLU A 51 -14.79 13.41 -1.16
C GLU A 51 -15.65 12.29 -0.56
N ILE A 52 -15.06 11.13 -0.27
CA ILE A 52 -15.76 9.99 0.34
C ILE A 52 -16.18 10.35 1.77
N SER A 53 -15.25 10.91 2.55
CA SER A 53 -15.53 11.35 3.91
C SER A 53 -16.60 12.44 3.95
N ALA A 54 -16.60 13.37 2.99
CA ALA A 54 -17.58 14.46 2.91
C ALA A 54 -19.00 13.96 2.60
N ARG A 55 -19.13 12.82 1.90
CA ARG A 55 -20.41 12.15 1.66
C ARG A 55 -20.90 11.31 2.85
N GLY A 56 -20.07 11.11 3.88
CA GLY A 56 -20.36 10.19 4.98
C GLY A 56 -20.18 8.71 4.62
N ASP A 57 -19.54 8.42 3.48
CA ASP A 57 -19.28 7.06 3.03
C ASP A 57 -18.06 6.46 3.78
N PRO A 58 -18.03 5.14 4.02
CA PRO A 58 -16.86 4.49 4.58
C PRO A 58 -15.66 4.59 3.61
N ILE A 59 -14.50 4.99 4.16
CA ILE A 59 -13.26 5.10 3.38
C ILE A 59 -12.73 3.69 3.07
N PRO A 60 -12.53 3.33 1.78
CA PRO A 60 -11.96 2.04 1.42
C PRO A 60 -10.54 1.88 1.99
N PHE A 61 -10.26 0.74 2.62
CA PHE A 61 -8.97 0.47 3.27
C PHE A 61 -7.79 0.60 2.29
N ASP A 62 -7.96 0.17 1.04
CA ASP A 62 -6.92 0.29 0.01
C ASP A 62 -6.49 1.74 -0.23
N MET A 63 -7.38 2.71 -0.10
CA MET A 63 -7.02 4.12 -0.25
C MET A 63 -6.12 4.59 0.91
N VAL A 64 -6.41 4.15 2.13
CA VAL A 64 -5.57 4.42 3.30
C VAL A 64 -4.22 3.74 3.15
N ARG A 65 -4.20 2.48 2.67
CA ARG A 65 -2.99 1.72 2.37
C ARG A 65 -2.13 2.44 1.31
N TRP A 66 -2.71 2.85 0.19
CA TRP A 66 -2.01 3.58 -0.87
C TRP A 66 -1.47 4.93 -0.39
N ARG A 67 -2.24 5.66 0.41
CA ARG A 67 -1.78 6.91 1.04
C ARG A 67 -0.53 6.67 1.89
N ALA A 68 -0.52 5.61 2.70
CA ALA A 68 0.62 5.26 3.53
C ALA A 68 1.85 4.88 2.67
N ILE A 69 1.65 4.05 1.64
CA ILE A 69 2.72 3.66 0.70
C ILE A 69 3.35 4.89 0.05
N LEU A 70 2.53 5.81 -0.50
CA LEU A 70 3.01 6.99 -1.21
C LEU A 70 3.78 7.95 -0.29
N LYS A 71 3.28 8.19 0.94
CA LYS A 71 3.97 9.01 1.93
C LYS A 71 5.34 8.41 2.30
N GLN A 72 5.37 7.11 2.54
CA GLN A 72 6.61 6.43 2.95
C GLN A 72 7.61 6.31 1.79
N ALA A 73 7.14 6.12 0.56
CA ALA A 73 7.99 6.10 -0.64
C ALA A 73 8.64 7.47 -0.88
N ARG A 74 7.85 8.56 -0.80
CA ARG A 74 8.33 9.93 -0.99
C ARG A 74 9.33 10.36 0.10
N SER A 75 9.06 10.04 1.36
CA SER A 75 9.98 10.33 2.47
C SER A 75 11.35 9.65 2.28
N ARG A 76 11.38 8.40 1.81
CA ARG A 76 12.62 7.67 1.51
C ARG A 76 13.47 8.30 0.40
N ARG A 77 12.85 9.04 -0.51
CA ARG A 77 13.57 9.80 -1.56
C ARG A 77 14.16 11.12 -1.05
N GLY A 78 13.97 11.48 0.22
CA GLY A 78 14.47 12.71 0.80
C GLY A 78 13.53 13.92 0.66
N HIS A 79 12.29 13.70 0.22
CA HIS A 79 11.24 14.72 0.16
C HIS A 79 10.28 14.55 1.34
N ALA A 80 10.75 14.85 2.55
CA ALA A 80 9.96 14.85 3.78
C ALA A 80 9.12 16.12 3.91
#